data_AF-A0A9D2HKF6-F1
#
_entry.id   AF-A0A9D2HKF6-F1
#
_cell.length_a   1.000
_cell.length_b   1.000
_cell.length_c   1.000
_cell.angle_alpha   90.00
_cell.angle_beta   90.00
_cell.angle_gamma   90.00
#
_symmetry.space_group_name_H-M   'P 1'
#
loop_
_entity.id
_entity.type
_entity.pdbx_description
1 polymer ?
#
loop_
_entity_poly.entity_id
_entity_poly.type
_entity_poly.pdbx_seq_one_letter_code
_entity_poly.pdbx_strand_id
1 'polypeptide(L)'
;MIVHQVFAQISEGTVQNIMVCADYELANYLTRCTYGDEAFAVDCLQYACAIGDGYRDGRFWHRDEDGSETEVPYIPTAEEEVSYLKNENEQLTLTVADLLGGAA
;
A
#
# COMPACT_ATOMS: atom_id res chain seq x y z
N MET A 1 8.02 6.90 -14.85
CA MET A 1 6.96 6.59 -15.83
C MET A 1 6.22 5.38 -15.30
N ILE A 2 5.03 5.57 -14.74
CA ILE A 2 4.17 4.45 -14.34
C ILE A 2 3.19 4.28 -15.50
N VAL A 3 3.25 3.13 -16.18
CA VAL A 3 2.47 2.87 -17.39
C VAL A 3 1.07 2.36 -17.03
N HIS A 4 0.95 1.65 -15.91
CA HIS A 4 -0.29 1.14 -15.34
C HIS A 4 -0.18 1.03 -13.81
N GLN A 5 -1.30 1.22 -13.11
CA GLN A 5 -1.44 1.05 -11.67
C GLN A 5 -2.39 -0.11 -11.36
N VAL A 6 -2.27 -0.70 -10.18
CA VAL A 6 -3.11 -1.81 -9.73
C VAL A 6 -4.06 -1.29 -8.66
N PHE A 7 -5.36 -1.51 -8.85
CA PHE A 7 -6.41 -1.05 -7.97
C PHE A 7 -7.25 -2.22 -7.45
N ALA A 8 -7.50 -2.23 -6.15
CA ALA A 8 -8.52 -3.05 -5.53
C ALA A 8 -9.89 -2.37 -5.68
N GLN A 9 -10.88 -3.12 -6.14
CA GLN A 9 -12.28 -2.70 -6.24
C GLN A 9 -12.98 -3.09 -4.95
N ILE A 10 -13.50 -2.10 -4.21
CA ILE A 10 -14.02 -2.29 -2.87
C ILE A 10 -15.52 -2.03 -2.86
N SER A 11 -16.27 -2.97 -2.31
CA SER A 11 -17.70 -2.81 -2.05
C SER A 11 -18.05 -3.46 -0.72
N GLU A 12 -18.86 -2.77 0.09
CA GLU A 12 -19.25 -3.19 1.44
C GLU A 12 -18.05 -3.53 2.34
N GLY A 13 -16.93 -2.80 2.17
CA GLY A 13 -15.70 -3.02 2.95
C GLY A 13 -14.97 -4.31 2.62
N THR A 14 -15.25 -4.94 1.48
CA THR A 14 -14.59 -6.16 1.00
C THR A 14 -13.97 -5.93 -0.37
N VAL A 15 -12.78 -6.49 -0.60
CA VAL A 15 -12.11 -6.49 -1.91
C VAL A 15 -12.84 -7.47 -2.83
N GLN A 16 -13.57 -6.93 -3.80
CA GLN A 16 -14.36 -7.72 -4.74
C GLN A 16 -13.53 -8.19 -5.94
N ASN A 17 -12.57 -7.38 -6.36
CA ASN A 17 -11.68 -7.68 -7.49
C ASN A 17 -10.42 -6.83 -7.44
N ILE A 18 -9.39 -7.25 -8.18
CA ILE A 18 -8.14 -6.51 -8.37
C ILE A 18 -7.96 -6.30 -9.86
N MET A 19 -7.74 -5.04 -10.27
CA MET A 19 -7.65 -4.66 -11.68
C MET A 19 -6.45 -3.77 -11.96
N VAL A 20 -5.93 -3.87 -13.18
CA VAL A 20 -4.93 -2.95 -13.69
C VAL A 20 -5.65 -1.81 -14.43
N CYS A 21 -5.31 -0.57 -14.12
CA CYS A 21 -5.90 0.61 -14.77
C CYS A 21 -4.86 1.67 -15.12
N ALA A 22 -5.24 2.60 -16.00
CA ALA A 22 -4.38 3.72 -16.38
C ALA A 22 -4.30 4.80 -15.29
N ASP A 23 -5.41 5.06 -14.61
CA ASP A 23 -5.53 6.07 -13.56
C ASP A 23 -6.66 5.72 -12.58
N TYR A 24 -6.71 6.48 -11.48
CA TYR A 24 -7.72 6.32 -10.42
C TYR A 24 -9.14 6.64 -10.88
N GLU A 25 -9.34 7.66 -11.71
CA GLU A 25 -10.69 8.10 -12.12
C GLU A 25 -11.41 7.01 -12.91
N LEU A 26 -10.70 6.37 -13.86
CA LEU A 26 -11.23 5.26 -14.62
C LEU A 26 -11.45 4.02 -13.75
N ALA A 27 -10.51 3.70 -12.86
CA ALA A 27 -10.66 2.57 -11.94
C ALA A 27 -11.88 2.74 -11.03
N ASN A 28 -12.07 3.93 -10.47
CA ASN A 28 -13.17 4.26 -9.57
C ASN A 28 -14.52 4.25 -10.31
N TYR A 29 -14.56 4.81 -11.53
CA TYR A 29 -15.73 4.74 -12.39
C TYR A 29 -16.14 3.30 -12.69
N LEU A 30 -15.20 2.45 -13.12
CA LEU A 30 -15.47 1.04 -13.42
C LEU A 30 -15.92 0.26 -12.18
N THR A 31 -15.32 0.56 -11.03
CA THR A 31 -15.71 -0.05 -9.75
C THR A 31 -17.17 0.26 -9.41
N ARG A 32 -17.58 1.53 -9.53
CA ARG A 32 -18.97 1.96 -9.29
C ARG A 32 -19.95 1.34 -10.27
N CYS A 33 -19.59 1.29 -11.56
CA CYS A 33 -20.42 0.64 -12.57
C CYS A 33 -20.62 -0.86 -12.30
N THR A 34 -19.63 -1.53 -11.70
CA THR A 34 -19.65 -2.98 -11.48
C THR A 34 -20.32 -3.36 -10.16
N TYR A 35 -20.06 -2.62 -9.09
CA TYR A 35 -20.43 -3.00 -7.72
C TYR A 35 -21.39 -2.03 -7.03
N GLY A 36 -21.83 -0.97 -7.71
CA GLY A 36 -22.79 0.02 -7.21
C GLY A 36 -22.15 1.37 -6.85
N ASP A 37 -22.97 2.40 -6.71
CA ASP A 37 -22.52 3.80 -6.57
C ASP A 37 -21.63 4.05 -5.34
N GLU A 38 -21.81 3.27 -4.27
CA GLU A 38 -21.02 3.35 -3.03
C GLU A 38 -19.69 2.58 -3.12
N ALA A 39 -19.46 1.82 -4.19
CA ALA A 39 -18.20 1.13 -4.40
C ALA A 39 -17.09 2.12 -4.81
N PHE A 40 -15.85 1.77 -4.52
CA PHE A 40 -14.70 2.63 -4.82
C PHE A 40 -13.42 1.84 -5.08
N ALA A 41 -12.53 2.43 -5.88
CA ALA A 41 -11.21 1.87 -6.14
C ALA A 41 -10.19 2.36 -5.11
N VAL A 42 -9.19 1.52 -4.79
CA VAL A 42 -8.04 1.87 -3.95
C VAL A 42 -6.77 1.35 -4.58
N ASP A 43 -5.72 2.17 -4.66
CA ASP A 43 -4.41 1.72 -5.13
C ASP A 43 -3.87 0.65 -4.17
N CYS A 44 -3.57 -0.54 -4.71
CA CYS A 44 -3.06 -1.66 -3.95
C CYS A 44 -1.72 -2.17 -4.49
N LEU A 45 -1.00 -1.39 -5.30
CA LEU A 45 0.26 -1.84 -5.90
C LEU A 45 1.28 -2.30 -4.84
N GLN A 46 1.25 -1.68 -3.67
CA GLN A 46 2.13 -1.96 -2.53
C GLN A 46 1.48 -2.76 -1.40
N TYR A 47 0.33 -3.37 -1.67
CA TYR A 47 -0.37 -4.22 -0.72
C TYR A 47 -0.63 -5.57 -1.38
N ALA A 48 -0.19 -6.65 -0.74
CA ALA A 48 -0.45 -8.01 -1.21
C ALA A 48 -1.89 -8.47 -0.90
N CYS A 49 -2.89 -7.61 -1.13
CA CYS A 49 -4.29 -7.93 -0.89
C CYS A 49 -4.81 -8.97 -1.89
N ALA A 50 -5.82 -9.72 -1.48
CA ALA A 50 -6.52 -10.74 -2.26
C ALA A 50 -8.03 -10.46 -2.33
N ILE A 51 -8.70 -11.10 -3.28
CA ILE A 51 -10.16 -11.07 -3.37
C ILE A 51 -10.75 -11.74 -2.13
N GLY A 52 -11.73 -11.08 -1.49
CA GLY A 52 -12.32 -11.51 -0.23
C GLY A 52 -11.69 -10.88 1.01
N ASP A 53 -10.56 -10.18 0.87
CA ASP A 53 -9.96 -9.42 1.97
C ASP A 53 -10.86 -8.27 2.41
N GLY A 54 -10.77 -7.93 3.70
CA GLY A 54 -11.43 -6.76 4.26
C GLY A 54 -10.67 -5.47 3.95
N TYR A 55 -11.41 -4.38 3.82
CA TYR A 55 -10.86 -3.03 3.76
C TYR A 55 -11.59 -2.12 4.74
N ARG A 56 -10.84 -1.58 5.70
CA ARG A 56 -11.35 -0.68 6.75
C ARG A 56 -10.26 0.28 7.19
N ASP A 57 -10.65 1.49 7.55
CA ASP A 57 -9.76 2.54 8.05
C ASP A 57 -8.53 2.82 7.15
N GLY A 58 -8.71 2.67 5.83
CA GLY A 58 -7.65 2.87 4.85
C GLY A 58 -6.67 1.69 4.71
N ARG A 59 -6.93 0.55 5.34
CA ARG A 59 -6.02 -0.61 5.40
C ARG A 59 -6.69 -1.89 4.91
N PHE A 60 -5.88 -2.76 4.32
CA PHE A 60 -6.28 -4.10 3.89
C PHE A 60 -6.08 -5.12 5.01
N TRP A 61 -6.97 -6.10 5.09
CA TRP A 61 -6.97 -7.16 6.08
C TRP A 61 -7.24 -8.50 5.42
N HIS A 62 -6.29 -9.43 5.49
CA HIS A 62 -6.53 -10.82 5.10
C HIS A 62 -7.57 -11.44 6.00
N ARG A 63 -8.53 -12.15 5.40
CA ARG A 63 -9.56 -12.89 6.13
C ARG A 63 -9.36 -14.38 5.90
N ASP A 64 -8.98 -15.09 6.95
CA ASP A 64 -8.81 -16.54 6.90
C ASP A 64 -10.16 -17.27 6.98
N GLU A 65 -10.17 -18.57 6.65
CA GLU A 65 -11.36 -19.43 6.73
C GLU A 65 -11.97 -19.48 8.15
N ASP A 66 -11.14 -19.34 9.18
CA ASP A 66 -11.55 -19.31 10.59
C ASP A 66 -12.13 -17.95 11.03
N GLY A 67 -12.14 -16.96 10.13
CA GLY A 67 -12.59 -15.60 10.42
C GLY A 67 -11.56 -14.74 11.17
N SER A 68 -10.32 -15.22 11.35
CA SER A 68 -9.22 -14.37 11.80
C SER A 68 -8.87 -13.33 10.74
N GLU A 69 -8.50 -12.15 11.21
CA GLU A 69 -8.11 -11.03 10.35
C GLU A 69 -6.67 -10.62 10.65
N THR A 70 -5.84 -10.58 9.60
CA THR A 70 -4.44 -10.15 9.70
C THR A 70 -4.24 -8.93 8.80
N GLU A 71 -3.63 -7.86 9.33
CA GLU A 71 -3.36 -6.66 8.53
C GLU A 71 -2.37 -6.98 7.40
N VAL A 72 -2.67 -6.51 6.18
CA VAL A 72 -1.78 -6.65 5.03
C VAL A 72 -0.71 -5.55 5.12
N PRO A 73 0.58 -5.91 5.27
CA PRO A 73 1.64 -4.93 5.41
C PRO A 73 1.88 -4.17 4.10
N TYR A 74 2.23 -2.90 4.22
CA TYR A 74 2.73 -2.11 3.10
C TYR A 74 4.11 -2.59 2.67
N ILE A 75 4.31 -2.80 1.37
CA ILE A 75 5.58 -3.18 0.77
C ILE A 75 6.20 -1.91 0.16
N PRO A 76 7.30 -1.38 0.70
CA PRO A 76 7.91 -0.17 0.16
C PRO A 76 8.47 -0.39 -1.26
N THR A 77 8.41 0.65 -2.08
CA THR A 77 9.12 0.70 -3.37
C THR A 77 10.64 0.65 -3.15
N ALA A 78 11.38 0.24 -4.19
CA ALA A 78 12.84 0.34 -4.17
C ALA A 78 13.31 1.79 -4.00
N GLU A 79 12.62 2.77 -4.58
CA GLU A 79 12.93 4.19 -4.40
C GLU A 79 12.71 4.67 -2.95
N GLU A 80 11.61 4.27 -2.31
CA GLU A 80 11.35 4.56 -0.89
C GLU A 80 12.39 3.89 0.01
N GLU A 81 12.75 2.64 -0.26
CA GLU A 81 13.77 1.91 0.49
C GLU A 81 15.14 2.58 0.35
N VAL A 82 15.54 2.98 -0.86
CA VAL A 82 16.79 3.72 -1.09
C VAL A 82 16.78 5.07 -0.38
N SER A 83 15.65 5.78 -0.39
CA SER A 83 15.52 7.05 0.32
C SER A 83 15.66 6.88 1.82
N TYR A 84 15.03 5.84 2.38
CA TYR A 84 15.15 5.48 3.79
C TYR A 84 16.60 5.15 4.17
N LEU A 85 17.24 4.26 3.40
CA LEU A 85 18.63 3.84 3.64
C LEU A 85 19.64 4.99 3.51
N LYS A 86 19.41 5.95 2.60
CA LYS A 86 20.26 7.15 2.49
C LYS A 86 20.15 8.02 3.74
N ASN A 87 18.93 8.26 4.22
CA ASN A 87 18.71 9.05 5.43
C ASN A 87 19.34 8.37 6.67
N GLU A 88 19.15 7.06 6.79
CA GLU A 88 19.75 6.28 7.89
C GLU A 88 21.29 6.35 7.86
N ASN A 89 21.92 6.20 6.69
CA ASN A 89 23.38 6.35 6.55
C ASN A 89 23.87 7.76 6.89
N GLU A 90 23.13 8.80 6.52
CA GLU A 90 23.47 10.19 6.89
C GLU A 90 23.43 10.37 8.41
N GLN A 91 22.37 9.89 9.08
CA GLN A 91 22.25 9.95 10.53
C GLN A 91 23.34 9.15 11.24
N LEU A 92 23.65 7.94 10.74
CA LEU A 92 24.74 7.11 11.27
C LEU A 92 26.08 7.81 11.11
N THR A 93 26.34 8.44 9.96
CA THR A 93 27.58 9.19 9.70
C THR A 93 27.75 10.34 10.69
N LEU A 94 26.68 11.10 10.94
CA LEU A 94 26.68 12.18 11.93
C LEU A 94 26.95 11.66 13.35
N THR A 95 26.25 10.59 13.74
CA THR A 95 26.42 9.96 15.07
C THR A 95 27.85 9.44 15.27
N VAL A 96 28.43 8.80 14.24
CA VAL A 96 29.81 8.32 14.27
C VAL A 96 30.80 9.50 14.34
N ALA A 97 30.55 10.58 13.61
CA ALA A 97 31.38 11.78 13.69
C ALA A 97 31.34 12.41 15.08
N ASP A 98 30.18 12.47 15.74
CA ASP A 98 30.03 12.98 17.10
C ASP A 98 30.76 12.08 18.13
N LEU A 99 30.65 10.75 17.99
CA LEU A 99 31.34 9.80 18.88
C LEU A 99 32.86 9.83 18.70
N LEU A 100 33.37 10.02 17.47
CA LEU A 100 34.79 10.13 17.19
C LEU A 100 35.36 11.52 17.51
N GLY A 101 34.57 12.58 17.34
CA GLY A 101 34.93 13.97 17.61
C GLY A 101 34.81 14.39 19.08
N GLY A 102 34.10 13.60 19.90
CA GLY A 102 33.92 13.84 21.35
C GLY A 102 35.12 13.49 22.24
N ALA A 103 36.27 13.08 21.67
CA ALA A 103 37.53 12.94 22.41
C ALA A 103 38.30 14.28 22.38
N ALA A 104 37.80 15.27 23.12
CA ALA A 104 38.54 16.49 23.47
C ALA A 104 38.71 16.57 24.99
#